data_AF-A0A4Q3N0J4-F1
#
_entry.id   AF-A0A4Q3N0J4-F1
#
_cell.length_a   1.000
_cell.length_b   1.000
_cell.length_c   1.000
_cell.angle_alpha   90.00
_cell.angle_beta   90.00
_cell.angle_gamma   90.00
#
_symmetry.space_group_name_H-M   'P 1'
#
loop_
_entity.id
_entity.type
_entity.pdbx_description
1 polymer ?
#
loop_
_entity_poly.entity_id
_entity_poly.type
_entity_poly.pdbx_seq_one_letter_code
_entity_poly.pdbx_strand_id
1 'polypeptide(L)'
;MKIITRVEQSLANAISSTEDPACPPRLAGAIRHAVFPGGARIRPQLCLAVAHACGDSDPALAEAAAVSIELMHCASLVHDDLPCFDDAPTRRGRASVHYAFGECLAVLAGDALIVLAFQTVAAAAGRSPERLPGLLATIAAGVGVPAGIVAGQAWESESRVSLVDYQRAKTG
;
A
#
# COMPACT_ATOMS: atom_id res chain seq x y z
N MET A 1 -13.32 6.74 -18.48
CA MET A 1 -11.93 6.84 -18.02
C MET A 1 -11.37 5.44 -17.84
N LYS A 2 -10.12 5.14 -18.24
CA LYS A 2 -9.51 3.82 -18.00
C LYS A 2 -9.36 3.61 -16.48
N ILE A 3 -9.56 2.38 -15.99
CA ILE A 3 -9.47 2.06 -14.54
C ILE A 3 -8.13 2.52 -13.95
N ILE A 4 -7.03 2.30 -14.67
CA ILE A 4 -5.70 2.72 -14.22
C ILE A 4 -5.60 4.24 -14.01
N THR A 5 -6.18 5.06 -14.90
CA THR A 5 -6.20 6.53 -14.75
C THR A 5 -7.00 6.96 -13.53
N ARG A 6 -8.10 6.25 -13.24
CA ARG A 6 -8.91 6.47 -12.04
C ARG A 6 -8.12 6.16 -10.77
N VAL A 7 -7.44 5.02 -10.74
CA VAL A 7 -6.59 4.61 -9.61
C VAL A 7 -5.47 5.62 -9.35
N GLU A 8 -4.78 6.08 -10.39
CA GLU A 8 -3.71 7.08 -10.26
C GLU A 8 -4.23 8.41 -9.67
N GLN A 9 -5.41 8.87 -10.12
CA GLN A 9 -6.03 10.07 -9.56
C GLN A 9 -6.40 9.88 -8.09
N SER A 10 -6.95 8.73 -7.74
CA SER A 10 -7.39 8.46 -6.37
C SER A 10 -6.22 8.22 -5.41
N LEU A 11 -5.11 7.68 -5.89
CA LEU A 11 -3.83 7.67 -5.14
C LEU A 11 -3.32 9.09 -4.91
N ALA A 12 -3.37 9.95 -5.93
CA ALA A 12 -2.94 11.35 -5.78
C ALA A 12 -3.79 12.09 -4.75
N ASN A 13 -5.10 11.86 -4.77
CA ASN A 13 -6.02 12.40 -3.77
C ASN A 13 -5.74 11.85 -2.37
N ALA A 14 -5.47 10.54 -2.24
CA ALA A 14 -5.21 9.91 -0.94
C ALA A 14 -3.94 10.43 -0.25
N ILE A 15 -2.92 10.84 -1.03
CA ILE A 15 -1.70 11.43 -0.46
C ILE A 15 -1.72 12.97 -0.46
N SER A 16 -2.82 13.62 -0.86
CA SER A 16 -2.89 15.10 -0.94
C SER A 16 -2.65 15.80 0.40
N SER A 17 -2.90 15.14 1.53
CA SER A 17 -2.56 15.67 2.87
C SER A 17 -1.07 15.91 3.07
N THR A 18 -0.21 15.27 2.26
CA THR A 18 1.24 15.54 2.26
C THR A 18 1.61 16.87 1.61
N GLU A 19 0.67 17.51 0.90
CA GLU A 19 0.83 18.85 0.32
C GLU A 19 0.50 19.97 1.31
N ASP A 20 0.00 19.63 2.51
CA ASP A 20 -0.23 20.59 3.59
C ASP A 20 1.12 21.23 4.02
N PRO A 21 1.20 22.57 4.17
CA PRO A 21 2.43 23.25 4.62
C PRO A 21 2.98 22.78 5.97
N ALA A 22 2.14 22.17 6.82
CA ALA A 22 2.56 21.58 8.09
C ALA A 22 3.24 20.21 7.92
N CYS A 23 3.08 19.55 6.77
CA CYS A 23 3.76 18.29 6.48
C CYS A 23 5.25 18.52 6.23
N PRO A 24 6.17 17.75 6.87
CA PRO A 24 7.59 17.86 6.58
C PRO A 24 7.90 17.59 5.10
N PRO A 25 8.50 18.54 4.36
CA PRO A 25 8.57 18.49 2.90
C PRO A 25 9.40 17.31 2.36
N ARG A 26 10.41 16.86 3.11
CA ARG A 26 11.20 15.68 2.72
C ARG A 26 10.41 14.38 2.86
N LEU A 27 9.53 14.27 3.87
CA LEU A 27 8.64 13.12 4.02
C LEU A 27 7.58 13.10 2.92
N ALA A 28 6.98 14.26 2.62
CA ALA A 28 6.04 14.40 1.51
C ALA A 28 6.68 13.96 0.17
N GLY A 29 7.92 14.39 -0.09
CA GLY A 29 8.70 13.96 -1.25
C GLY A 29 8.94 12.44 -1.28
N ALA A 30 9.30 11.83 -0.15
CA ALA A 30 9.53 10.39 -0.04
C ALA A 30 8.25 9.57 -0.29
N ILE A 31 7.11 9.98 0.29
CA ILE A 31 5.80 9.35 0.08
C ILE A 31 5.41 9.43 -1.40
N ARG A 32 5.53 10.61 -2.02
CA ARG A 32 5.22 10.78 -3.44
C ARG A 32 6.12 9.92 -4.34
N HIS A 33 7.41 9.84 -4.02
CA HIS A 33 8.38 9.01 -4.75
C HIS A 33 8.07 7.52 -4.63
N ALA A 34 7.62 7.06 -3.45
CA ALA A 34 7.20 5.69 -3.22
C ALA A 34 5.94 5.31 -4.00
N VAL A 35 4.95 6.22 -4.07
CA VAL A 35 3.65 5.94 -4.70
C VAL A 35 3.71 6.03 -6.22
N PHE A 36 4.49 6.96 -6.79
CA PHE A 36 4.52 7.24 -8.23
C PHE A 36 5.83 6.89 -8.98
N PRO A 37 6.51 5.75 -8.74
CA PRO A 37 7.60 5.30 -9.60
C PRO A 37 7.10 4.65 -10.91
N GLY A 38 5.79 4.65 -11.16
CA GLY A 38 5.12 3.85 -12.20
C GLY A 38 4.60 2.53 -11.63
N GLY A 39 4.13 1.60 -12.47
CA GLY A 39 3.65 0.28 -12.06
C GLY A 39 2.37 -0.14 -12.76
N ALA A 40 2.10 -1.44 -12.79
CA ALA A 40 0.93 -1.99 -13.47
C ALA A 40 -0.37 -1.86 -12.66
N ARG A 41 -0.31 -1.45 -11.38
CA ARG A 41 -1.48 -1.26 -10.48
C ARG A 41 -2.44 -2.45 -10.49
N ILE A 42 -1.90 -3.67 -10.43
CA ILE A 42 -2.68 -4.91 -10.59
C ILE A 42 -3.68 -5.07 -9.43
N ARG A 43 -3.23 -4.88 -8.20
CA ARG A 43 -4.03 -5.06 -6.97
C ARG A 43 -5.29 -4.17 -6.94
N PRO A 44 -5.19 -2.83 -7.11
CA PRO A 44 -6.37 -1.97 -7.13
C PRO A 44 -7.28 -2.27 -8.33
N GLN A 45 -6.72 -2.64 -9.49
CA GLN A 45 -7.54 -3.03 -10.65
C GLN A 45 -8.35 -4.30 -10.40
N LEU A 46 -7.76 -5.31 -9.75
CA LEU A 46 -8.48 -6.54 -9.37
C LEU A 46 -9.60 -6.24 -8.38
N CYS A 47 -9.33 -5.43 -7.35
CA CYS A 47 -10.33 -5.02 -6.37
C CYS A 47 -11.54 -4.35 -7.05
N LEU A 48 -11.29 -3.37 -7.93
CA LEU A 48 -12.34 -2.67 -8.67
C LEU A 48 -13.07 -3.58 -9.67
N ALA A 49 -12.37 -4.48 -10.35
CA ALA A 49 -12.99 -5.43 -11.27
C ALA A 49 -13.97 -6.37 -10.55
N VAL A 50 -13.59 -6.87 -9.36
CA VAL A 50 -14.47 -7.71 -8.54
C VAL A 50 -15.65 -6.90 -8.00
N ALA A 51 -15.41 -5.69 -7.49
CA ALA A 51 -16.50 -4.84 -7.01
C ALA A 51 -17.54 -4.57 -8.13
N HIS A 52 -17.06 -4.29 -9.35
CA HIS A 52 -17.89 -4.12 -10.53
C HIS A 52 -18.68 -5.38 -10.89
N ALA A 53 -18.04 -6.56 -10.89
CA ALA A 53 -18.71 -7.83 -11.14
C ALA A 53 -19.77 -8.16 -10.08
N CYS A 54 -19.61 -7.66 -8.85
CA CYS A 54 -20.57 -7.80 -7.76
C CYS A 54 -21.63 -6.67 -7.69
N GLY A 55 -21.72 -5.83 -8.72
CA GLY A 55 -22.75 -4.79 -8.85
C GLY A 55 -22.39 -3.41 -8.27
N ASP A 56 -21.22 -3.26 -7.65
CA ASP A 56 -20.62 -1.97 -7.23
C ASP A 56 -21.58 -1.03 -6.49
N SER A 57 -22.21 -1.53 -5.43
CA SER A 57 -23.25 -0.77 -4.70
C SER A 57 -22.73 0.49 -4.00
N ASP A 58 -21.42 0.58 -3.76
CA ASP A 58 -20.75 1.78 -3.25
C ASP A 58 -19.39 1.99 -3.94
N PRO A 59 -19.38 2.67 -5.11
CA PRO A 59 -18.17 2.85 -5.90
C PRO A 59 -17.08 3.68 -5.20
N ALA A 60 -17.46 4.57 -4.28
CA ALA A 60 -16.51 5.40 -3.55
C ALA A 60 -15.74 4.56 -2.51
N LEU A 61 -16.46 3.68 -1.79
CA LEU A 61 -15.84 2.77 -0.84
C LEU A 61 -15.00 1.69 -1.54
N ALA A 62 -15.46 1.17 -2.68
CA ALA A 62 -14.69 0.24 -3.50
C ALA A 62 -13.37 0.85 -3.99
N GLU A 63 -13.42 2.11 -4.43
CA GLU A 63 -12.24 2.88 -4.85
C GLU A 63 -11.29 3.15 -3.69
N ALA A 64 -11.81 3.54 -2.52
CA ALA A 64 -10.99 3.74 -1.33
C ALA A 64 -10.32 2.43 -0.86
N ALA A 65 -11.02 1.29 -0.93
CA ALA A 65 -10.44 -0.02 -0.63
C ALA A 65 -9.32 -0.38 -1.62
N ALA A 66 -9.54 -0.15 -2.92
CA ALA A 66 -8.52 -0.39 -3.95
C ALA A 66 -7.26 0.47 -3.70
N VAL A 67 -7.44 1.76 -3.42
CA VAL A 67 -6.33 2.68 -3.09
C VAL A 67 -5.62 2.26 -1.82
N SER A 68 -6.35 1.89 -0.78
CA SER A 68 -5.80 1.39 0.50
C SER A 68 -4.86 0.20 0.28
N ILE A 69 -5.28 -0.78 -0.52
CA ILE A 69 -4.46 -1.95 -0.87
C ILE A 69 -3.17 -1.53 -1.59
N GLU A 70 -3.25 -0.59 -2.54
CA GLU A 70 -2.06 -0.11 -3.26
C GLU A 70 -1.12 0.71 -2.38
N LEU A 71 -1.65 1.50 -1.42
CA LEU A 71 -0.84 2.21 -0.43
C LEU A 71 -0.09 1.23 0.48
N MET A 72 -0.74 0.18 0.96
CA MET A 72 -0.07 -0.88 1.73
C MET A 72 0.98 -1.62 0.90
N HIS A 73 0.70 -1.87 -0.38
CA HIS A 73 1.68 -2.45 -1.29
C HIS A 73 2.89 -1.53 -1.50
N CYS A 74 2.69 -0.22 -1.65
CA CYS A 74 3.78 0.73 -1.74
C CYS A 74 4.59 0.76 -0.44
N ALA A 75 3.92 0.79 0.72
CA ALA A 75 4.58 0.73 2.02
C ALA A 75 5.47 -0.50 2.16
N SER A 76 4.95 -1.68 1.79
CA SER A 76 5.72 -2.92 1.87
C SER A 76 6.97 -2.86 1.00
N LEU A 77 6.89 -2.33 -0.23
CA LEU A 77 8.06 -2.18 -1.10
C LEU A 77 9.10 -1.19 -0.55
N VAL A 78 8.65 -0.10 0.09
CA VAL A 78 9.58 0.88 0.70
C VAL A 78 10.39 0.22 1.82
N HIS A 79 9.74 -0.58 2.65
CA HIS A 79 10.41 -1.29 3.74
C HIS A 79 11.25 -2.46 3.22
N ASP A 80 10.75 -3.26 2.27
CA ASP A 80 11.47 -4.37 1.63
C ASP A 80 12.78 -3.90 0.98
N ASP A 81 12.80 -2.69 0.42
CA ASP A 81 14.01 -2.11 -0.18
C ASP A 81 15.12 -1.78 0.85
N LEU A 82 14.85 -1.69 2.17
CA LEU A 82 15.82 -1.25 3.17
C LEU A 82 17.05 -2.19 3.29
N PRO A 83 18.20 -1.69 3.79
CA PRO A 83 19.41 -2.50 3.96
C PRO A 83 19.26 -3.75 4.84
N CYS A 84 18.29 -3.76 5.75
CA CYS A 84 18.00 -4.91 6.61
C CYS A 84 17.12 -5.99 5.93
N PHE A 85 16.66 -5.74 4.70
CA PHE A 85 15.88 -6.67 3.88
C PHE A 85 16.59 -6.88 2.53
N ASP A 86 16.10 -6.31 1.43
CA ASP A 86 16.68 -6.54 0.09
C ASP A 86 17.93 -5.69 -0.21
N ASP A 87 18.20 -4.63 0.57
CA ASP A 87 19.25 -3.63 0.30
C ASP A 87 19.23 -3.13 -1.16
N ALA A 88 18.03 -2.86 -1.67
CA ALA A 88 17.83 -2.61 -3.09
C ALA A 88 18.14 -1.14 -3.46
N PRO A 89 19.13 -0.87 -4.34
CA PRO A 89 19.45 0.50 -4.74
C PRO A 89 18.41 1.13 -5.66
N THR A 90 17.66 0.31 -6.38
CA THR A 90 16.70 0.77 -7.38
C THR A 90 15.42 -0.02 -7.36
N ARG A 91 14.31 0.65 -7.68
CA ARG A 91 12.98 0.08 -7.86
C ARG A 91 12.36 0.68 -9.12
N ARG A 92 11.93 -0.18 -10.05
CA ARG A 92 11.30 0.22 -11.33
C ARG A 92 12.15 1.23 -12.13
N GLY A 93 13.47 1.05 -12.14
CA GLY A 93 14.41 1.94 -12.86
C GLY A 93 14.68 3.29 -12.20
N ARG A 94 14.20 3.52 -10.97
CA ARG A 94 14.48 4.72 -10.16
C ARG A 94 15.19 4.32 -8.87
N ALA A 95 15.90 5.25 -8.23
CA ALA A 95 16.45 5.01 -6.90
C ALA A 95 15.35 4.57 -5.93
N SER A 96 15.62 3.60 -5.06
CA SER A 96 14.70 3.24 -3.97
C SER A 96 14.55 4.43 -3.00
N VAL A 97 13.54 4.40 -2.13
CA VAL A 97 13.29 5.54 -1.22
C VAL A 97 14.48 5.77 -0.30
N HIS A 98 15.10 4.71 0.22
CA HIS A 98 16.23 4.86 1.14
C HIS A 98 17.49 5.38 0.44
N TYR A 99 17.73 5.02 -0.82
CA TYR A 99 18.82 5.63 -1.61
C TYR A 99 18.56 7.10 -1.96
N ALA A 100 17.30 7.48 -2.22
CA ALA A 100 16.96 8.85 -2.61
C ALA A 100 16.81 9.82 -1.42
N PHE A 101 16.32 9.33 -0.27
CA PHE A 101 15.94 10.16 0.87
C PHE A 101 16.64 9.80 2.18
N GLY A 102 17.31 8.64 2.25
CA GLY A 102 17.91 8.09 3.46
C GLY A 102 16.97 7.13 4.19
N GLU A 103 17.55 6.23 4.99
CA GLU A 103 16.83 5.16 5.70
C GLU A 103 15.75 5.67 6.64
N CYS A 104 16.04 6.70 7.46
CA CYS A 104 15.05 7.24 8.41
C CYS A 104 13.78 7.73 7.70
N LEU A 105 13.90 8.37 6.53
CA LEU A 105 12.74 8.82 5.77
C LEU A 105 12.04 7.67 5.04
N ALA A 106 12.77 6.63 4.62
CA ALA A 106 12.16 5.44 4.06
C ALA A 106 11.28 4.70 5.08
N VAL A 107 11.78 4.51 6.31
CA VAL A 107 10.99 3.93 7.41
C VAL A 107 9.71 4.73 7.63
N LEU A 108 9.84 6.04 7.84
CA LEU A 108 8.69 6.93 8.09
C LEU A 108 7.73 7.02 6.90
N ALA A 109 8.22 6.94 5.66
CA ALA A 109 7.36 6.94 4.47
C ALA A 109 6.52 5.66 4.39
N GLY A 110 7.10 4.49 4.68
CA GLY A 110 6.34 3.24 4.77
C GLY A 110 5.31 3.29 5.90
N ASP A 111 5.67 3.77 7.08
CA ASP A 111 4.74 3.92 8.22
C ASP A 111 3.57 4.85 7.87
N ALA A 112 3.86 6.00 7.26
CA ALA A 112 2.86 6.96 6.83
C ALA A 112 1.91 6.35 5.79
N LEU A 113 2.42 5.58 4.83
CA LEU A 113 1.60 4.91 3.81
C LEU A 113 0.66 3.86 4.42
N ILE A 114 1.11 3.11 5.44
CA ILE A 114 0.25 2.18 6.19
C ILE A 114 -0.90 2.94 6.85
N VAL A 115 -0.60 4.06 7.53
CA VAL A 115 -1.63 4.87 8.20
C VAL A 115 -2.59 5.52 7.19
N LEU A 116 -2.06 6.05 6.08
CA LEU A 116 -2.86 6.63 4.99
C LEU A 116 -3.81 5.61 4.37
N ALA A 117 -3.40 4.33 4.26
CA ALA A 117 -4.26 3.27 3.77
C ALA A 117 -5.53 3.11 4.62
N PHE A 118 -5.41 3.17 5.96
CA PHE A 118 -6.55 3.10 6.87
C PHE A 118 -7.39 4.38 6.84
N GLN A 119 -6.74 5.56 6.84
CA GLN A 119 -7.42 6.85 6.74
C GLN A 119 -8.29 6.94 5.47
N THR A 120 -7.77 6.43 4.34
CA THR A 120 -8.45 6.42 3.04
C THR A 120 -9.78 5.66 3.10
N VAL A 121 -9.80 4.45 3.67
CA VAL A 121 -11.03 3.65 3.78
C VAL A 121 -12.00 4.27 4.78
N ALA A 122 -11.49 4.72 5.93
CA ALA A 122 -12.32 5.32 6.97
C ALA A 122 -13.05 6.58 6.47
N ALA A 123 -12.38 7.43 5.68
CA ALA A 123 -12.96 8.64 5.12
C ALA A 123 -14.08 8.36 4.08
N ALA A 124 -13.99 7.25 3.35
CA ALA A 124 -14.96 6.89 2.32
C ALA A 124 -16.17 6.08 2.84
N ALA A 125 -16.09 5.53 4.05
CA ALA A 125 -17.11 4.63 4.60
C ALA A 125 -18.42 5.33 5.03
N GLY A 126 -18.53 6.65 4.90
CA GLY A 126 -19.69 7.40 5.42
C GLY A 126 -21.06 6.95 4.88
N ARG A 127 -21.13 6.43 3.64
CA ARG A 127 -22.38 5.91 3.04
C ARG A 127 -22.73 4.48 3.47
N SER A 128 -21.73 3.70 3.86
CA SER A 128 -21.87 2.30 4.25
C SER A 128 -20.96 1.98 5.46
N PRO A 129 -21.15 2.67 6.60
CA PRO A 129 -20.28 2.54 7.76
C PRO A 129 -20.27 1.11 8.34
N GLU A 130 -21.35 0.37 8.15
CA GLU A 130 -21.50 -1.03 8.56
C GLU A 130 -20.50 -1.97 7.86
N ARG A 131 -19.97 -1.58 6.69
CA ARG A 131 -18.98 -2.37 5.94
C ARG A 131 -17.55 -2.18 6.44
N LEU A 132 -17.29 -1.08 7.17
CA LEU A 132 -15.93 -0.70 7.57
C LEU A 132 -15.22 -1.79 8.40
N PRO A 133 -15.84 -2.40 9.43
CA PRO A 133 -15.15 -3.45 10.20
C PRO A 133 -14.74 -4.65 9.36
N GLY A 134 -15.60 -5.11 8.43
CA GLY A 134 -15.31 -6.23 7.55
C GLY A 134 -14.21 -5.93 6.53
N LEU A 135 -14.22 -4.71 5.96
CA LEU A 135 -13.16 -4.25 5.05
C LEU A 135 -11.82 -4.14 5.77
N LEU A 136 -11.79 -3.51 6.95
CA LEU A 136 -10.58 -3.40 7.76
C LEU A 136 -10.05 -4.78 8.16
N ALA A 137 -10.92 -5.69 8.58
CA ALA A 137 -10.51 -7.06 8.91
C ALA A 137 -9.89 -7.78 7.69
N THR A 138 -10.50 -7.64 6.50
CA THR A 138 -9.99 -8.27 5.27
C THR A 138 -8.63 -7.71 4.87
N ILE A 139 -8.49 -6.38 4.86
CA ILE A 139 -7.23 -5.71 4.51
C ILE A 139 -6.14 -6.06 5.55
N ALA A 140 -6.47 -5.98 6.84
CA ALA A 140 -5.53 -6.31 7.92
C ALA A 140 -5.09 -7.78 7.87
N ALA A 141 -5.99 -8.71 7.54
CA ALA A 141 -5.63 -10.13 7.39
C ALA A 141 -4.70 -10.39 6.20
N GLY A 142 -4.78 -9.57 5.13
CA GLY A 142 -3.88 -9.66 3.98
C GLY A 142 -2.48 -9.07 4.23
N VAL A 143 -2.31 -8.26 5.28
CA VAL A 143 -1.04 -7.57 5.55
C VAL A 143 -0.37 -8.01 6.85
N GLY A 144 -1.12 -8.22 7.91
CA GLY A 144 -0.61 -8.41 9.26
C GLY A 144 -0.16 -9.84 9.59
N VAL A 145 -0.67 -10.34 10.72
CA VAL A 145 -0.36 -11.66 11.31
C VAL A 145 -1.67 -12.42 11.57
N PRO A 146 -1.65 -13.77 11.66
CA PRO A 146 -0.50 -14.68 11.52
C PRO A 146 -0.10 -14.96 10.06
N ALA A 147 -0.89 -14.47 9.11
CA ALA A 147 -0.63 -14.55 7.68
C ALA A 147 -0.71 -13.13 7.06
N GLY A 148 -0.22 -12.97 5.85
CA GLY A 148 -0.15 -11.70 5.14
C GLY A 148 1.28 -11.24 4.89
N ILE A 149 1.43 -10.07 4.25
CA ILE A 149 2.71 -9.58 3.75
C ILE A 149 3.79 -9.51 4.85
N VAL A 150 3.45 -8.99 6.03
CA VAL A 150 4.40 -8.85 7.15
C VAL A 150 4.84 -10.21 7.67
N ALA A 151 3.91 -11.13 7.91
CA ALA A 151 4.25 -12.51 8.30
C ALA A 151 5.06 -13.23 7.21
N GLY A 152 4.72 -13.01 5.94
CA GLY A 152 5.45 -13.51 4.78
C GLY A 152 6.90 -13.03 4.75
N GLN A 153 7.12 -11.75 5.02
CA GLN A 153 8.46 -11.18 5.12
C GLN A 153 9.23 -11.70 6.34
N ALA A 154 8.55 -11.88 7.47
CA ALA A 154 9.17 -12.39 8.68
C ALA A 154 9.71 -13.82 8.53
N TRP A 155 9.12 -14.64 7.65
CA TRP A 155 9.66 -15.97 7.34
C TRP A 155 11.11 -15.93 6.82
N GLU A 156 11.55 -14.85 6.16
CA GLU A 156 12.95 -14.71 5.72
C GLU A 156 13.92 -14.55 6.90
N SER A 157 13.42 -14.15 8.07
CA SER A 157 14.19 -14.02 9.31
C SER A 157 14.25 -15.32 10.13
N GLU A 158 13.50 -16.36 9.73
CA GLU A 158 13.48 -17.64 10.44
C GLU A 158 14.65 -18.54 10.04
N SER A 159 15.12 -19.35 10.99
CA SER A 159 16.26 -20.26 10.77
C SER A 159 16.00 -21.33 9.69
N ARG A 160 14.73 -21.62 9.40
CA ARG A 160 14.27 -22.53 8.34
C ARG A 160 13.01 -21.98 7.71
N VAL A 161 12.98 -21.90 6.39
CA VAL A 161 11.86 -21.36 5.63
C VAL A 161 11.13 -22.48 4.90
N SER A 162 9.82 -22.58 5.12
CA SER A 162 8.94 -23.35 4.24
C SER A 162 8.61 -22.49 3.02
N LEU A 163 9.14 -22.86 1.84
CA LEU A 163 8.95 -22.07 0.60
C LEU A 163 7.47 -21.88 0.26
N VAL A 164 6.64 -22.90 0.53
CA VAL A 164 5.19 -22.86 0.27
C VAL A 164 4.50 -21.84 1.17
N ASP A 165 4.82 -21.83 2.47
CA ASP A 165 4.21 -20.91 3.44
C ASP A 165 4.66 -19.48 3.20
N TYR A 166 5.95 -19.29 2.87
CA TYR A 166 6.52 -18.01 2.48
C TYR A 166 5.81 -17.39 1.26
N GLN A 167 5.70 -18.13 0.15
CA GLN A 167 5.10 -17.61 -1.08
C GLN A 167 3.62 -17.26 -0.89
N ARG A 168 2.89 -18.09 -0.15
CA ARG A 168 1.47 -17.88 0.15
C ARG A 168 1.24 -16.62 0.99
N ALA A 169 2.13 -16.33 1.94
CA ALA A 169 1.99 -15.17 2.81
C ALA A 169 2.53 -13.87 2.18
N LYS A 170 3.70 -13.90 1.52
CA LYS A 170 4.33 -12.66 0.98
C LYS A 170 3.60 -12.10 -0.24
N THR A 171 2.98 -12.95 -1.06
CA THR A 171 2.45 -12.53 -2.37
C THR A 171 1.03 -12.98 -2.69
N GLY A 172 0.45 -13.85 -1.86
CA GLY A 172 -0.87 -14.45 -2.07
C GLY A 172 -2.05 -13.57 -1.71
#